data_AF-A0A935NWN0-F1
#
_entry.id   AF-A0A935NWN0-F1
#
_cell.length_a   1.000
_cell.length_b   1.000
_cell.length_c   1.000
_cell.angle_alpha   90.00
_cell.angle_beta   90.00
_cell.angle_gamma   90.00
#
_symmetry.space_group_name_H-M   'P 1'
#
loop_
_entity.id
_entity.type
_entity.pdbx_description
1 polymer ?
#
loop_
_entity_poly.entity_id
_entity_poly.type
_entity_poly.pdbx_seq_one_letter_code
_entity_poly.pdbx_strand_id
1 'polypeptide(L)'
;MPGSAGPSGNLMPYNGPLACDGTEDLFIQNAEIILNGPAVSVNGACDIRIHNSRIVAHGAPAVLVSGSGDIEVTNSHIVGEPSLIISGSGTIRASHSQIEGNMFVSGSGDIELAGNWIRGRSSVTGSGDIRDNGNQWQ
;
A
#
# COMPACT_ATOMS: atom_id res chain seq x y z
N MET A 1 -39.13 -3.76 -1.20
CA MET A 1 -37.75 -3.36 -1.56
C MET A 1 -36.81 -3.99 -0.54
N PRO A 2 -36.20 -5.15 -0.77
CA PRO A 2 -35.18 -5.63 0.15
C PRO A 2 -33.91 -4.81 -0.08
N GLY A 3 -33.46 -4.10 0.96
CA GLY A 3 -32.18 -3.41 0.96
C GLY A 3 -31.05 -4.42 0.80
N SER A 4 -30.24 -4.22 -0.23
CA SER A 4 -28.98 -4.93 -0.39
C SER A 4 -28.03 -4.47 0.70
N ALA A 5 -28.02 -5.21 1.80
CA ALA A 5 -26.89 -5.25 2.72
C ALA A 5 -25.64 -5.56 1.86
N GLY A 6 -24.75 -4.57 1.73
CA GLY A 6 -23.38 -4.86 1.32
C GLY A 6 -22.81 -5.88 2.30
N PRO A 7 -21.97 -6.83 1.85
CA PRO A 7 -21.48 -7.86 2.74
C PRO A 7 -20.73 -7.17 3.87
N SER A 8 -21.27 -7.27 5.09
CA SER A 8 -20.50 -7.16 6.33
C SER A 8 -19.57 -8.36 6.38
N GLY A 9 -18.64 -8.45 5.44
CA GLY A 9 -17.56 -9.41 5.44
C GLY A 9 -16.55 -8.89 6.45
N ASN A 10 -16.51 -9.52 7.63
CA ASN A 10 -15.43 -9.31 8.57
C ASN A 10 -14.10 -9.39 7.81
N LEU A 11 -13.23 -8.41 8.01
CA LEU A 11 -11.89 -8.46 7.45
C LEU A 11 -11.20 -9.71 8.00
N MET A 12 -10.65 -10.54 7.13
CA MET A 12 -9.96 -11.75 7.58
C MET A 12 -8.56 -11.38 8.09
N PRO A 13 -8.20 -11.75 9.33
CA PRO A 13 -6.86 -11.48 9.85
C PRO A 13 -5.83 -12.30 9.06
N TYR A 14 -4.90 -11.62 8.40
CA TYR A 14 -3.80 -12.27 7.70
C TYR A 14 -2.59 -12.39 8.64
N ASN A 15 -2.24 -13.62 9.00
CA ASN A 15 -1.13 -13.92 9.91
C ASN A 15 0.19 -14.11 9.15
N GLY A 16 0.80 -13.01 8.72
CA GLY A 16 2.17 -13.00 8.22
C GLY A 16 2.49 -11.80 7.32
N PRO A 17 3.77 -11.41 7.20
CA PRO A 17 4.17 -10.42 6.22
C PRO A 17 3.85 -10.96 4.82
N LEU A 18 3.18 -10.15 4.01
CA LEU A 18 2.94 -10.48 2.62
C LEU A 18 4.20 -10.18 1.83
N ALA A 19 5.05 -11.19 1.67
CA ALA A 19 6.30 -11.08 0.92
C ALA A 19 6.13 -11.68 -0.48
N CYS A 20 6.62 -10.97 -1.48
CA CYS A 20 6.62 -11.41 -2.85
C CYS A 20 8.02 -11.36 -3.43
N ASP A 21 8.64 -12.54 -3.52
CA ASP A 21 10.04 -12.73 -3.95
C ASP A 21 10.17 -13.25 -5.38
N GLY A 22 9.05 -13.67 -6.00
CA GLY A 22 9.00 -14.23 -7.34
C GLY A 22 8.38 -13.28 -8.38
N THR A 23 7.63 -13.87 -9.30
CA THR A 23 6.85 -13.15 -10.33
C THR A 23 5.36 -13.45 -10.24
N GLU A 24 4.92 -14.10 -9.16
CA GLU A 24 3.52 -14.47 -8.97
C GLU A 24 2.76 -13.29 -8.39
N ASP A 25 1.70 -12.88 -9.07
CA ASP A 25 0.87 -11.78 -8.64
C ASP A 25 0.01 -12.16 -7.43
N LEU A 26 -0.17 -11.22 -6.52
CA LEU A 26 -0.95 -11.40 -5.31
C LEU A 26 -2.18 -10.51 -5.34
N PHE A 27 -3.31 -11.10 -4.96
CA PHE A 27 -4.58 -10.40 -4.90
C PHE A 27 -5.19 -10.53 -3.52
N ILE A 28 -5.36 -9.40 -2.85
CA ILE A 28 -5.87 -9.31 -1.48
C ILE A 28 -7.13 -8.47 -1.50
N GLN A 29 -8.22 -9.01 -0.94
CA GLN A 29 -9.45 -8.27 -0.77
C GLN A 29 -10.08 -8.55 0.58
N ASN A 30 -10.69 -7.53 1.18
CA ASN A 30 -11.40 -7.65 2.46
C ASN A 30 -10.53 -8.29 3.56
N ALA A 31 -9.25 -7.90 3.62
CA ALA A 31 -8.29 -8.44 4.58
C ALA A 31 -7.87 -7.39 5.61
N GLU A 32 -7.51 -7.87 6.80
CA GLU A 32 -6.93 -7.05 7.85
C GLU A 32 -5.55 -7.60 8.20
N ILE A 33 -4.54 -6.77 7.98
CA ILE A 33 -3.13 -7.11 8.16
C ILE A 33 -2.60 -6.19 9.26
N ILE A 34 -2.31 -6.74 10.43
CA ILE A 34 -1.78 -5.98 11.57
C ILE A 34 -0.52 -6.67 12.05
N LEU A 35 0.62 -6.03 11.88
CA LEU A 35 1.92 -6.64 12.12
C LEU A 35 2.87 -5.67 12.84
N ASN A 36 3.75 -6.23 13.67
CA ASN A 36 4.85 -5.50 14.32
C ASN A 36 6.12 -5.62 13.45
N GLY A 37 6.02 -5.17 12.19
CA GLY A 37 7.04 -5.36 11.17
C GLY A 37 6.51 -4.98 9.78
N PRO A 38 7.32 -5.14 8.72
CA PRO A 38 6.88 -4.84 7.37
C PRO A 38 5.64 -5.65 6.99
N ALA A 39 4.55 -5.00 6.60
CA ALA A 39 3.30 -5.71 6.33
C ALA A 39 3.26 -6.28 4.91
N VAL A 40 3.73 -5.51 3.92
CA VAL A 40 3.84 -5.92 2.52
C VAL A 40 5.26 -5.67 2.04
N SER A 41 5.90 -6.67 1.44
CA SER A 41 7.26 -6.59 0.91
C SER A 41 7.31 -7.16 -0.51
N VAL A 42 7.76 -6.36 -1.48
CA VAL A 42 7.97 -6.80 -2.87
C VAL A 42 9.47 -6.77 -3.15
N ASN A 43 10.08 -7.95 -3.25
CA ASN A 43 11.49 -8.10 -3.61
C ASN A 43 11.66 -8.58 -5.06
N GLY A 44 10.66 -9.28 -5.61
CA GLY A 44 10.65 -9.77 -6.98
C GLY A 44 10.04 -8.79 -7.99
N ALA A 45 9.44 -9.33 -9.04
CA ALA A 45 8.82 -8.59 -10.13
C ALA A 45 7.30 -8.82 -10.21
N CYS A 46 6.70 -9.17 -9.09
CA CYS A 46 5.29 -9.51 -8.97
C CYS A 46 4.41 -8.32 -8.63
N ASP A 47 3.18 -8.36 -9.14
CA ASP A 47 2.22 -7.30 -8.90
C ASP A 47 1.30 -7.64 -7.73
N ILE A 48 1.03 -6.68 -6.86
CA ILE A 48 0.13 -6.84 -5.73
C ILE A 48 -1.07 -5.93 -5.90
N ARG A 49 -2.29 -6.48 -5.82
CA ARG A 49 -3.52 -5.67 -5.78
C ARG A 49 -4.26 -5.87 -4.48
N ILE A 50 -4.59 -4.77 -3.83
CA ILE A 50 -5.21 -4.71 -2.51
C ILE A 50 -6.48 -3.89 -2.61
N HIS A 51 -7.62 -4.50 -2.30
CA HIS A 51 -8.92 -3.82 -2.30
C HIS A 51 -9.63 -3.97 -0.96
N ASN A 52 -10.29 -2.90 -0.51
CA ASN A 52 -11.14 -2.90 0.68
C ASN A 52 -10.49 -3.55 1.90
N SER A 53 -9.20 -3.25 2.13
CA SER A 53 -8.40 -3.91 3.16
C SER A 53 -7.82 -2.89 4.14
N ARG A 54 -7.42 -3.37 5.31
CA ARG A 54 -6.78 -2.55 6.34
C ARG A 54 -5.39 -3.09 6.65
N ILE A 55 -4.37 -2.26 6.50
CA ILE A 55 -2.97 -2.61 6.70
C ILE A 55 -2.40 -1.68 7.77
N VAL A 56 -1.91 -2.25 8.86
CA VAL A 56 -1.32 -1.52 9.97
C VAL A 56 0.02 -2.16 10.32
N ALA A 57 1.11 -1.43 10.09
CA ALA A 57 2.44 -1.81 10.49
C ALA A 57 2.92 -0.94 11.66
N HIS A 58 3.33 -1.58 12.75
CA HIS A 58 3.87 -0.90 13.92
C HIS A 58 5.41 -0.92 13.90
N GLY A 59 6.02 0.27 13.92
CA GLY A 59 7.48 0.43 13.99
C GLY A 59 8.24 0.00 12.72
N ALA A 60 7.55 -0.12 11.59
CA ALA A 60 8.09 -0.61 10.33
C ALA A 60 7.30 -0.05 9.13
N PRO A 61 7.86 -0.15 7.91
CA PRO A 61 7.15 0.21 6.68
C PRO A 61 5.88 -0.63 6.48
N ALA A 62 4.73 -0.01 6.24
CA ALA A 62 3.54 -0.79 5.88
C ALA A 62 3.71 -1.49 4.53
N VAL A 63 4.26 -0.78 3.56
CA VAL A 63 4.55 -1.31 2.22
C VAL A 63 6.00 -0.99 1.87
N LEU A 64 6.76 -2.02 1.48
CA LEU A 64 8.15 -1.93 1.05
C LEU A 64 8.31 -2.54 -0.33
N VAL A 65 8.70 -1.74 -1.32
CA VAL A 65 9.01 -2.19 -2.68
C VAL A 65 10.51 -2.07 -2.91
N SER A 66 11.21 -3.20 -2.88
CA SER A 66 12.64 -3.30 -3.22
C SER A 66 12.88 -3.85 -4.63
N GLY A 67 11.90 -4.57 -5.19
CA GLY A 67 11.95 -5.11 -6.55
C GLY A 67 11.38 -4.19 -7.62
N SER A 68 10.87 -4.79 -8.69
CA SER A 68 10.30 -4.09 -9.85
C SER A 68 8.78 -4.28 -10.00
N GLY A 69 8.14 -4.97 -9.06
CA GLY A 69 6.71 -5.23 -9.08
C GLY A 69 5.87 -4.02 -8.71
N ASP A 70 4.68 -3.92 -9.31
CA ASP A 70 3.74 -2.83 -9.06
C ASP A 70 2.78 -3.17 -7.91
N ILE A 71 2.30 -2.15 -7.20
CA ILE A 71 1.28 -2.31 -6.16
C ILE A 71 0.10 -1.42 -6.47
N GLU A 72 -1.09 -2.00 -6.51
CA GLU A 72 -2.35 -1.28 -6.65
C GLU A 72 -3.16 -1.39 -5.35
N VAL A 73 -3.55 -0.26 -4.78
CA VAL A 73 -4.36 -0.19 -3.57
C VAL A 73 -5.60 0.65 -3.82
N THR A 74 -6.77 0.09 -3.53
CA THR A 74 -8.05 0.78 -3.70
C THR A 74 -8.93 0.64 -2.47
N ASN A 75 -9.58 1.74 -2.07
CA ASN A 75 -10.53 1.78 -0.96
C ASN A 75 -9.99 1.11 0.32
N SER A 76 -8.73 1.36 0.68
CA SER A 76 -8.05 0.68 1.79
C SER A 76 -7.51 1.68 2.80
N HIS A 77 -7.20 1.22 4.00
CA HIS A 77 -6.58 2.04 5.07
C HIS A 77 -5.19 1.50 5.35
N ILE A 78 -4.15 2.31 5.14
CA ILE A 78 -2.74 1.96 5.31
C ILE A 78 -2.15 2.84 6.40
N VAL A 79 -1.60 2.22 7.43
CA VAL A 79 -0.90 2.91 8.52
C VAL A 79 0.48 2.30 8.69
N GLY A 80 1.51 3.14 8.68
CA GLY A 80 2.87 2.69 8.93
C GLY A 80 3.81 3.80 9.37
N GLU A 81 4.95 3.41 9.93
CA GLU A 81 5.98 4.33 10.37
C GLU A 81 7.35 3.89 9.82
N PRO A 82 7.66 4.17 8.53
CA PRO A 82 6.89 4.91 7.51
C PRO A 82 5.73 4.12 6.85
N SER A 83 4.87 4.76 6.07
CA SER A 83 3.74 4.07 5.41
C SER A 83 4.19 3.33 4.16
N LEU A 84 4.77 4.05 3.19
CA LEU A 84 5.22 3.49 1.91
C LEU A 84 6.72 3.75 1.71
N ILE A 85 7.47 2.72 1.31
CA ILE A 85 8.85 2.86 0.87
C ILE A 85 9.01 2.20 -0.50
N ILE A 86 9.55 2.94 -1.46
CA ILE A 86 10.03 2.41 -2.73
C ILE A 86 11.55 2.59 -2.80
N SER A 87 12.28 1.48 -2.76
CA SER A 87 13.72 1.43 -3.00
C SER A 87 14.07 0.82 -4.36
N GLY A 88 13.12 0.12 -5.00
CA GLY A 88 13.29 -0.47 -6.33
C GLY A 88 12.76 0.41 -7.48
N SER A 89 12.24 -0.23 -8.52
CA SER A 89 11.70 0.43 -9.72
C SER A 89 10.19 0.25 -9.90
N GLY A 90 9.53 -0.44 -8.97
CA GLY A 90 8.08 -0.68 -9.00
C GLY A 90 7.26 0.57 -8.73
N THR A 91 6.02 0.57 -9.20
CA THR A 91 5.08 1.69 -9.05
C THR A 91 4.02 1.38 -8.00
N ILE A 92 3.75 2.31 -7.08
CA ILE A 92 2.62 2.18 -6.14
C ILE A 92 1.48 3.10 -6.60
N ARG A 93 0.33 2.51 -6.93
CA ARG A 93 -0.91 3.22 -7.25
C ARG A 93 -1.87 3.09 -6.08
N ALA A 94 -2.22 4.19 -5.42
CA ALA A 94 -3.24 4.19 -4.38
C ALA A 94 -4.42 5.09 -4.80
N SER A 95 -5.65 4.58 -4.64
CA SER A 95 -6.85 5.37 -4.92
C SER A 95 -7.93 5.22 -3.84
N HIS A 96 -8.64 6.31 -3.58
CA HIS A 96 -9.75 6.37 -2.61
C HIS A 96 -9.41 5.74 -1.24
N SER A 97 -8.14 5.81 -0.85
CA SER A 97 -7.60 5.14 0.32
C SER A 97 -7.17 6.18 1.36
N GLN A 98 -6.98 5.71 2.59
CA GLN A 98 -6.44 6.52 3.68
C GLN A 98 -5.03 6.05 3.98
N ILE A 99 -4.06 6.96 3.98
CA ILE A 99 -2.64 6.64 4.15
C ILE A 99 -2.09 7.49 5.29
N GLU A 100 -1.70 6.85 6.38
CA GLU A 100 -1.11 7.49 7.55
C GLU A 100 0.35 7.05 7.71
N GLY A 101 1.26 8.01 7.64
CA GLY A 101 2.70 7.78 7.70
C GLY A 101 3.46 8.48 6.58
N ASN A 102 4.78 8.55 6.74
CA ASN A 102 5.65 9.16 5.73
C ASN A 102 5.84 8.21 4.54
N MET A 103 5.94 8.76 3.34
CA MET A 103 6.20 8.03 2.10
C MET A 103 7.58 8.38 1.58
N PHE A 104 8.38 7.38 1.26
CA PHE A 104 9.75 7.56 0.78
C PHE A 104 9.97 6.86 -0.56
N VAL A 105 10.51 7.58 -1.52
CA VAL A 105 10.94 7.03 -2.82
C VAL A 105 12.44 7.27 -2.97
N SER A 106 13.23 6.23 -2.76
CA SER A 106 14.69 6.28 -2.92
C SER A 106 15.18 5.59 -4.20
N GLY A 107 14.30 4.85 -4.88
CA GLY A 107 14.61 4.18 -6.15
C GLY A 107 14.21 4.98 -7.40
N SER A 108 13.90 4.25 -8.48
CA SER A 108 13.43 4.80 -9.75
C SER A 108 11.92 4.59 -9.97
N GLY A 109 11.23 4.02 -8.99
CA GLY A 109 9.80 3.76 -9.05
C GLY A 109 8.94 4.98 -8.70
N ASP A 110 7.68 4.96 -9.13
CA ASP A 110 6.76 6.07 -8.98
C ASP A 110 5.67 5.79 -7.92
N ILE A 111 5.12 6.85 -7.33
CA ILE A 111 3.89 6.76 -6.52
C ILE A 111 2.80 7.57 -7.21
N GLU A 112 1.68 6.94 -7.53
CA GLU A 112 0.49 7.57 -8.09
C GLU A 112 -0.65 7.54 -7.07
N LEU A 113 -1.13 8.71 -6.69
CA LEU A 113 -2.13 8.89 -5.65
C LEU A 113 -3.35 9.57 -6.27
N ALA A 114 -4.54 9.00 -6.11
CA ALA A 114 -5.79 9.62 -6.58
C ALA A 114 -6.92 9.58 -5.52
N GLY A 115 -7.42 10.75 -5.12
CA GLY A 115 -8.57 10.86 -4.21
C GLY A 115 -8.37 10.21 -2.82
N ASN A 116 -7.11 10.10 -2.36
CA ASN A 116 -6.75 9.56 -1.06
C ASN A 116 -6.77 10.66 0.02
N TRP A 117 -6.88 10.23 1.26
CA TRP A 117 -6.64 11.08 2.43
C TRP A 117 -5.31 10.68 3.06
N ILE A 118 -4.39 11.62 3.17
CA ILE A 118 -2.99 11.36 3.49
C ILE A 118 -2.58 12.19 4.69
N ARG A 119 -2.07 11.52 5.71
CA ARG A 119 -1.51 12.14 6.90
C ARG A 119 -0.05 11.75 7.05
N GLY A 120 0.84 12.63 6.59
CA GLY A 120 2.27 12.34 6.58
C GLY A 120 3.01 13.20 5.56
N ARG A 121 4.29 12.92 5.38
CA ARG A 121 5.14 13.61 4.41
C ARG A 121 5.62 12.66 3.34
N SER A 122 5.67 13.13 2.10
CA SER A 122 6.36 12.45 1.02
C SER A 122 7.77 13.00 0.85
N SER A 123 8.71 12.13 0.51
CA SER A 123 10.07 12.52 0.14
C SER A 123 10.62 11.61 -0.94
N VAL A 124 11.16 12.22 -1.97
CA VAL A 124 11.83 11.54 -3.07
C VAL A 124 13.32 11.86 -2.99
N THR A 125 14.15 10.82 -2.92
CA THR A 125 15.62 10.89 -2.94
C THR A 125 16.22 10.23 -4.18
N GLY A 126 15.42 9.46 -4.94
CA GLY A 126 15.84 8.78 -6.16
C GLY A 126 15.46 9.52 -7.45
N SER A 127 15.24 8.76 -8.51
CA SER A 127 14.85 9.27 -9.84
C SER A 127 13.36 9.11 -10.15
N GLY A 128 12.59 8.52 -9.23
CA GLY A 128 11.15 8.38 -9.37
C GLY A 128 10.38 9.68 -9.10
N ASP A 129 9.08 9.62 -9.30
CA ASP A 129 8.14 10.73 -9.10
C ASP A 129 6.99 10.37 -8.15
N ILE A 130 6.37 11.39 -7.55
CA ILE A 130 5.11 11.24 -6.80
C ILE A 130 4.05 12.10 -7.49
N ARG A 131 3.06 11.45 -8.10
CA ARG A 131 1.93 12.10 -8.78
C ARG A 131 0.73 12.11 -7.86
N ASP A 132 0.20 13.31 -7.64
CA ASP A 132 -0.97 13.57 -6.81
C ASP A 132 -2.12 14.09 -7.68
N ASN A 133 -3.23 13.35 -7.70
CA ASN A 133 -4.47 13.73 -8.36
C ASN A 133 -5.63 13.82 -7.36
N GLY A 134 -5.75 14.97 -6.69
CA GLY A 134 -6.90 15.29 -5.85
C GLY A 134 -6.86 14.64 -4.46
N ASN A 135 -5.67 14.37 -3.93
CA ASN A 135 -5.53 13.87 -2.56
C ASN A 135 -5.65 14.99 -1.53
N GLN A 136 -6.10 14.64 -0.32
CA GLN A 136 -6.20 15.54 0.82
C GLN A 136 -5.02 15.30 1.76
N TRP A 137 -4.12 16.27 1.90
CA TRP A 137 -2.97 16.18 2.82
C TRP A 137 -3.26 16.90 4.13
N GLN A 138 -2.95 16.27 5.26
CA GLN A 138 -3.20 16.80 6.60
C GLN A 138 -2.00 16.64 7.55
#